data_AF-A0A2G9LLA7-F1
#
_entry.id   AF-A0A2G9LLA7-F1
#
_cell.length_a   1.000
_cell.length_b   1.000
_cell.length_c   1.000
_cell.angle_alpha   90.00
_cell.angle_beta   90.00
_cell.angle_gamma   90.00
#
_symmetry.space_group_name_H-M   'P 1'
#
loop_
_entity.id
_entity.type
_entity.pdbx_description
1 polymer ?
#
loop_
_entity_poly.entity_id
_entity_poly.type
_entity_poly.pdbx_seq_one_letter_code
_entity_poly.pdbx_strand_id
1 'polypeptide(L)'
;MFKPNYKVKIGETSYEPGQSNEIISIDTDFEINSPCTFDIILANGVNPAKLKRGDDISISLGYENNLKEIFRGIIDTVEPDISTIRISGLNGTSKLLSNRVNQLYEKQSAGKIAEDLASKCGVSKDAIEEGITFPMYVVDNTKTVYEHILKLSEMCGFDFYLTTENKLVFRKYVKKTTHTYSYGKNIISHKITQTAPQHDSVDVYGESSSSFKGSETSHWLTKKNVAGK
;
A
#
# COMPACT_ATOMS: atom_id res chain seq x y z
N MET A 1 19.43 28.87 5.45
CA MET A 1 19.79 27.84 4.46
C MET A 1 19.16 26.55 4.95
N PHE A 2 18.18 25.99 4.25
CA PHE A 2 17.47 24.79 4.72
C PHE A 2 18.42 23.59 4.66
N LYS A 3 18.90 23.14 5.82
CA LYS A 3 19.75 21.95 5.93
C LYS A 3 18.85 20.72 6.11
N PRO A 4 18.78 19.80 5.13
CA PRO A 4 18.03 18.56 5.30
C PRO A 4 18.63 17.77 6.46
N ASN A 5 17.77 17.10 7.22
CA ASN A 5 18.15 16.28 8.35
C ASN A 5 17.32 14.99 8.35
N TYR A 6 17.83 13.96 8.99
CA TYR A 6 17.18 12.66 9.09
C TYR A 6 17.37 12.05 10.48
N LYS A 7 16.46 11.15 10.82
CA LYS A 7 16.60 10.22 11.93
C LYS A 7 16.05 8.88 11.51
N VAL A 8 16.89 7.86 11.53
CA VAL A 8 16.49 6.48 11.25
C VAL A 8 16.69 5.66 12.51
N LYS A 9 15.64 5.01 12.98
CA LYS A 9 15.69 4.10 14.11
C LYS A 9 15.52 2.67 13.61
N ILE A 10 16.47 1.80 13.91
CA ILE A 10 16.43 0.37 13.58
C ILE A 10 16.54 -0.41 14.89
N GLY A 11 15.47 -1.10 15.27
CA GLY A 11 15.36 -1.71 16.59
C GLY A 11 15.59 -0.68 17.70
N GLU A 12 16.67 -0.87 18.47
CA GLU A 12 17.09 0.07 19.53
C GLU A 12 18.09 1.13 19.08
N THR A 13 18.70 0.96 17.90
CA THR A 13 19.78 1.85 17.41
C THR A 13 19.19 3.04 16.65
N SER A 14 19.70 4.24 16.89
CA SER A 14 19.32 5.47 16.18
C SER A 14 20.50 6.00 15.37
N TYR A 15 20.25 6.36 14.12
CA TYR A 15 21.23 6.92 13.20
C TYR A 15 20.81 8.36 12.86
N GLU A 16 21.69 9.31 13.19
CA GLU A 16 21.45 10.75 13.06
C GLU A 16 22.75 11.46 12.62
N PRO A 17 22.67 12.48 11.75
CA PRO A 17 23.84 13.26 11.35
C PRO A 17 24.59 13.84 12.56
N GLY A 18 25.90 13.64 12.61
CA GLY A 18 26.77 14.13 13.68
C GLY A 18 26.94 13.20 14.89
N GLN A 19 26.10 12.18 15.05
CA GLN A 19 26.34 11.06 15.98
C GLN A 19 26.97 9.88 15.26
N SER A 20 26.40 9.53 14.10
CA SER A 20 26.91 8.51 13.20
C SER A 20 26.59 8.92 11.76
N ASN A 21 27.62 9.32 11.00
CA ASN A 21 27.47 9.62 9.56
C ASN A 21 27.48 8.33 8.73
N GLU A 22 26.61 7.40 9.14
CA GLU A 22 26.59 6.03 8.62
C GLU A 22 25.53 5.83 7.54
N ILE A 23 24.59 6.76 7.34
CA ILE A 23 23.60 6.67 6.27
C ILE A 23 24.08 7.44 5.05
N ILE A 24 24.13 6.75 3.91
CA ILE A 24 24.55 7.27 2.61
C ILE A 24 23.32 7.68 1.78
N SER A 25 22.28 6.83 1.76
CA SER A 25 21.01 7.12 1.07
C SER A 25 19.80 6.63 1.86
N ILE A 26 18.68 7.31 1.66
CA ILE A 26 17.36 6.92 2.15
C ILE A 26 16.38 7.13 1.00
N ASP A 27 15.77 6.05 0.57
CA ASP A 27 14.73 6.04 -0.44
C ASP A 27 13.48 5.38 0.16
N THR A 28 12.33 6.05 0.02
CA THR A 28 11.04 5.53 0.49
C THR A 28 10.01 5.69 -0.60
N ASP A 29 9.31 4.62 -0.93
CA ASP A 29 8.25 4.61 -1.93
C ASP A 29 6.89 4.44 -1.27
N PHE A 30 5.96 5.34 -1.61
CA PHE A 30 4.58 5.32 -1.17
C PHE A 30 3.66 5.33 -2.38
N GLU A 31 2.90 4.25 -2.50
CA GLU A 31 1.97 4.07 -3.60
C GLU A 31 0.60 3.63 -3.05
N ILE A 32 -0.46 4.04 -3.74
CA ILE A 32 -1.83 3.61 -3.43
C ILE A 32 -2.09 2.30 -4.18
N ASN A 33 -2.76 1.34 -3.54
CA ASN A 33 -3.05 0.01 -4.07
C ASN A 33 -1.80 -0.86 -4.33
N SER A 34 -0.65 -0.47 -3.77
CA SER A 34 0.63 -1.16 -3.92
C SER A 34 1.40 -1.16 -2.59
N PRO A 35 2.24 -2.17 -2.29
CA PRO A 35 3.02 -2.20 -1.06
C PRO A 35 4.05 -1.08 -1.03
N CYS A 36 4.06 -0.29 0.05
CA CYS A 36 5.08 0.74 0.27
C CYS A 36 6.39 0.12 0.77
N THR A 37 7.51 0.60 0.24
CA THR A 37 8.84 0.05 0.50
C THR A 37 9.83 1.12 0.94
N PHE A 38 10.95 0.68 1.49
CA PHE A 38 12.10 1.54 1.72
C PHE A 38 13.39 0.84 1.29
N ASP A 39 14.39 1.64 1.00
CA ASP A 39 15.76 1.24 0.72
C ASP A 39 16.71 2.22 1.41
N ILE A 40 17.66 1.70 2.19
CA ILE A 40 18.66 2.50 2.88
C ILE A 40 20.03 1.89 2.63
N ILE A 41 20.98 2.74 2.25
CA ILE A 41 22.39 2.36 2.12
C ILE A 41 23.15 2.92 3.31
N LEU A 42 23.79 2.03 4.05
CA LEU A 42 24.66 2.32 5.19
C LEU A 42 26.13 2.20 4.78
N ALA A 43 27.00 2.99 5.40
CA ALA A 43 28.45 2.83 5.31
C ALA A 43 28.93 1.61 6.10
N ASN A 44 30.05 1.01 5.69
CA ASN A 44 30.62 -0.20 6.31
C ASN A 44 31.06 -0.06 7.78
N GLY A 45 30.97 1.15 8.36
CA GLY A 45 31.21 1.36 9.80
C GLY A 45 30.15 0.68 10.68
N VAL A 46 28.98 0.40 10.12
CA VAL A 46 27.89 -0.30 10.82
C VAL A 46 28.19 -1.79 10.88
N ASN A 47 28.09 -2.38 12.08
CA ASN A 47 28.21 -3.83 12.22
C ASN A 47 26.94 -4.53 11.69
N PRO A 48 27.02 -5.31 10.59
CA PRO A 48 25.86 -5.96 9.99
C PRO A 48 25.20 -6.97 10.93
N ALA A 49 25.93 -7.55 11.90
CA ALA A 49 25.37 -8.49 12.87
C ALA A 49 24.33 -7.86 13.82
N LYS A 50 24.29 -6.52 13.91
CA LYS A 50 23.27 -5.79 14.65
C LYS A 50 21.98 -5.56 13.87
N LEU A 51 22.00 -5.78 12.56
CA LEU A 51 20.85 -5.60 11.67
C LEU A 51 20.24 -6.97 11.39
N LYS A 52 18.96 -7.15 11.70
CA LYS A 52 18.28 -8.42 11.48
C LYS A 52 17.01 -8.22 10.68
N ARG A 53 16.72 -9.23 9.85
CA ARG A 53 15.41 -9.36 9.23
C ARG A 53 14.35 -9.44 10.34
N GLY A 54 13.29 -8.67 10.18
CA GLY A 54 12.20 -8.53 11.14
C GLY A 54 12.39 -7.40 12.15
N ASP A 55 13.55 -6.72 12.19
CA ASP A 55 13.71 -5.55 13.04
C ASP A 55 12.77 -4.43 12.59
N ASP A 56 12.14 -3.78 13.57
CA ASP A 56 11.31 -2.59 13.33
C ASP A 56 12.19 -1.42 12.87
N ILE A 57 11.69 -0.66 11.91
CA ILE A 57 12.31 0.56 11.42
C ILE A 57 11.35 1.73 11.48
N SER A 58 11.87 2.91 11.87
CA SER A 58 11.21 4.18 11.63
C SER A 58 12.13 5.18 10.97
N ILE A 59 11.60 5.89 9.97
CA ILE A 59 12.33 6.88 9.17
C ILE A 59 11.65 8.23 9.35
N SER A 60 12.41 9.20 9.83
CA SER A 60 11.98 10.58 9.97
C SER A 60 12.86 11.48 9.11
N LEU A 61 12.23 12.30 8.28
CA LEU A 61 12.89 13.27 7.40
C LEU A 61 12.36 14.67 7.68
N GLY A 62 13.18 15.68 7.40
CA GLY A 62 12.79 17.07 7.54
C GLY A 62 13.95 18.03 7.36
N TYR A 63 13.79 19.23 7.90
CA TYR A 63 14.82 20.27 7.88
C TYR A 63 15.22 20.63 9.29
N GLU A 64 16.54 20.70 9.52
CA GLU A 64 17.12 21.07 10.82
C GLU A 64 16.52 20.23 11.96
N ASN A 65 15.81 20.85 12.91
CA ASN A 65 15.21 20.17 14.06
C ASN A 65 13.74 19.78 13.85
N ASN A 66 13.16 20.09 12.69
CA ASN A 66 11.77 19.78 12.37
C ASN A 66 11.70 18.47 11.57
N LEU A 67 11.89 17.36 12.27
CA LEU A 67 11.77 16.02 11.71
C LEU A 67 10.35 15.51 11.85
N LYS A 68 9.80 14.98 10.75
CA LYS A 68 8.52 14.27 10.76
C LYS A 68 8.77 12.80 10.43
N GLU A 69 8.16 11.92 11.20
CA GLU A 69 8.14 10.50 10.88
C GLU A 69 7.30 10.28 9.62
N ILE A 70 7.93 9.75 8.58
CA ILE A 70 7.31 9.53 7.28
C ILE A 70 7.04 8.05 7.03
N PHE A 71 7.82 7.13 7.60
CA PHE A 71 7.73 5.71 7.31
C PHE A 71 7.94 4.88 8.57
N ARG A 72 7.14 3.82 8.72
CA ARG A 72 7.31 2.75 9.71
C ARG A 72 7.20 1.40 9.02
N GLY A 73 8.10 0.49 9.31
CA GLY A 73 8.07 -0.83 8.69
C GLY A 73 8.95 -1.83 9.39
N ILE A 74 9.26 -2.89 8.66
CA ILE A 74 10.16 -3.96 9.11
C ILE A 74 11.23 -4.19 8.04
N ILE A 75 12.43 -4.56 8.49
CA ILE A 75 13.50 -4.99 7.59
C ILE A 75 13.14 -6.36 7.01
N ASP A 76 13.11 -6.47 5.68
CA ASP A 76 12.94 -7.74 5.01
C ASP A 76 14.28 -8.31 4.53
N THR A 77 15.17 -7.46 4.03
CA THR A 77 16.44 -7.88 3.43
C THR A 77 17.60 -7.04 3.97
N VAL A 78 18.71 -7.72 4.27
CA VAL A 78 19.99 -7.11 4.67
C VAL A 78 21.07 -7.69 3.76
N GLU A 79 21.69 -6.83 2.96
CA GLU A 79 22.69 -7.17 1.96
C GLU A 79 24.01 -6.43 2.29
N PRO A 80 24.94 -7.09 3.01
CA PRO A 80 26.28 -6.57 3.20
C PRO A 80 27.05 -6.61 1.86
N ASP A 81 27.67 -5.50 1.51
CA ASP A 81 28.58 -5.33 0.38
C ASP A 81 29.99 -4.95 0.89
N ILE A 82 30.97 -4.80 -0.01
CA ILE A 82 32.38 -4.53 0.31
C ILE A 82 32.56 -3.23 1.11
N SER A 83 31.81 -2.17 0.76
CA SER A 83 31.92 -0.84 1.36
C SER A 83 30.63 -0.31 1.99
N THR A 84 29.53 -1.03 1.84
CA THR A 84 28.20 -0.58 2.23
C THR A 84 27.35 -1.73 2.72
N ILE A 85 26.29 -1.44 3.44
CA ILE A 85 25.25 -2.41 3.77
C ILE A 85 23.95 -1.84 3.25
N ARG A 86 23.26 -2.57 2.37
CA ARG A 86 21.94 -2.20 1.90
C ARG A 86 20.89 -2.90 2.75
N ILE A 87 19.92 -2.14 3.24
CA ILE A 87 18.76 -2.68 3.92
C ILE A 87 17.50 -2.25 3.17
N SER A 88 16.56 -3.17 3.03
CA SER A 88 15.28 -2.90 2.39
C SER A 88 14.16 -3.64 3.11
N GLY A 89 12.94 -3.14 2.91
CA GLY A 89 11.78 -3.73 3.54
C GLY A 89 10.49 -3.03 3.18
N LEU A 90 9.43 -3.42 3.89
CA LEU A 90 8.09 -2.94 3.65
C LEU A 90 7.51 -2.30 4.91
N ASN A 91 6.48 -1.49 4.72
CA ASN A 91 5.68 -0.99 5.82
C ASN A 91 4.81 -2.12 6.43
N GLY A 92 3.78 -1.76 7.20
CA GLY A 92 2.83 -2.72 7.79
C GLY A 92 2.15 -3.68 6.78
N THR A 93 2.26 -3.41 5.48
CA THR A 93 1.74 -4.26 4.41
C THR A 93 2.40 -5.63 4.38
N SER A 94 3.65 -5.74 4.85
CA SER A 94 4.33 -7.03 5.08
C SER A 94 3.46 -8.02 5.86
N LYS A 95 2.76 -7.57 6.91
CA LYS A 95 1.84 -8.41 7.69
C LYS A 95 0.68 -8.93 6.86
N LEU A 96 0.14 -8.13 5.95
CA LEU A 96 -0.96 -8.53 5.06
C LEU A 96 -0.48 -9.50 3.96
N LEU A 97 0.74 -9.30 3.46
CA LEU A 97 1.36 -10.13 2.42
C LEU A 97 1.80 -11.50 2.95
N SER A 98 2.24 -11.58 4.21
CA SER A 98 2.70 -12.85 4.81
C SER A 98 1.56 -13.73 5.34
N ASN A 99 0.34 -13.19 5.49
CA ASN A 99 -0.79 -13.92 6.05
C ASN A 99 -1.73 -14.45 4.96
N ARG A 100 -2.15 -15.70 5.12
CA ARG A 100 -3.13 -16.40 4.29
C ARG A 100 -4.17 -17.01 5.21
N VAL A 101 -5.44 -16.80 4.91
CA VAL A 101 -6.56 -17.26 5.76
C VAL A 101 -7.58 -18.01 4.90
N ASN A 102 -8.38 -18.87 5.55
CA ASN A 102 -9.49 -19.56 4.92
C ASN A 102 -10.76 -19.19 5.67
N GLN A 103 -11.67 -18.48 5.01
CA GLN A 103 -12.89 -18.00 5.66
C GLN A 103 -14.02 -17.73 4.67
N LEU A 104 -15.24 -18.01 5.11
CA LEU A 104 -16.47 -17.65 4.43
C LEU A 104 -17.10 -16.45 5.13
N TYR A 105 -17.49 -15.45 4.36
CA TYR A 105 -18.31 -14.33 4.82
C TYR A 105 -19.67 -14.38 4.15
N GLU A 106 -20.73 -14.27 4.95
CA GLU A 106 -22.11 -14.24 4.46
C GLU A 106 -22.76 -12.90 4.83
N LYS A 107 -23.42 -12.28 3.84
CA LYS A 107 -24.15 -11.00 4.01
C LYS A 107 -23.30 -9.90 4.65
N GLN A 108 -22.02 -9.81 4.29
CA GLN A 108 -21.08 -8.81 4.79
C GLN A 108 -20.74 -7.78 3.72
N SER A 109 -20.42 -6.57 4.16
CA SER A 109 -19.89 -5.51 3.31
C SER A 109 -18.40 -5.67 3.04
N ALA A 110 -17.92 -5.13 1.92
CA ALA A 110 -16.50 -5.13 1.57
C ALA A 110 -15.63 -4.53 2.68
N GLY A 111 -16.06 -3.42 3.27
CA GLY A 111 -15.38 -2.74 4.36
C GLY A 111 -15.26 -3.60 5.62
N LYS A 112 -16.34 -4.29 6.02
CA LYS A 112 -16.31 -5.20 7.18
C LYS A 112 -15.39 -6.39 6.95
N ILE A 113 -15.38 -6.94 5.75
CA ILE A 113 -14.47 -8.03 5.38
C ILE A 113 -13.02 -7.53 5.45
N ALA A 114 -12.73 -6.37 4.85
CA ALA A 114 -11.39 -5.79 4.88
C ALA A 114 -10.89 -5.48 6.31
N GLU A 115 -11.77 -4.95 7.16
CA GLU A 115 -11.47 -4.69 8.57
C GLU A 115 -11.14 -5.96 9.36
N ASP A 116 -11.93 -7.02 9.21
CA ASP A 116 -11.72 -8.31 9.89
C ASP A 116 -10.39 -8.95 9.45
N LEU A 117 -10.12 -8.97 8.14
CA LEU A 117 -8.89 -9.52 7.59
C LEU A 117 -7.64 -8.76 8.07
N ALA A 118 -7.70 -7.42 8.07
CA ALA A 118 -6.60 -6.59 8.55
C ALA A 118 -6.36 -6.76 10.06
N SER A 119 -7.44 -6.84 10.84
CA SER A 119 -7.37 -7.04 12.29
C SER A 119 -6.70 -8.37 12.64
N LYS A 120 -6.97 -9.45 11.89
CA LYS A 120 -6.31 -10.76 12.05
C LYS A 120 -4.81 -10.72 11.80
N CYS A 121 -4.35 -9.77 11.00
CA CYS A 121 -2.94 -9.54 10.72
C CYS A 121 -2.30 -8.54 11.69
N GLY A 122 -3.04 -8.04 12.69
CA GLY A 122 -2.56 -7.01 13.62
C GLY A 122 -2.36 -5.64 12.97
N VAL A 123 -3.10 -5.33 11.90
CA VAL A 123 -3.11 -4.01 11.26
C VAL A 123 -4.35 -3.26 11.74
N SER A 124 -4.13 -2.07 12.32
CA SER A 124 -5.21 -1.21 12.84
C SER A 124 -5.89 -0.45 11.70
N LYS A 125 -7.16 -0.07 11.87
CA LYS A 125 -7.88 0.77 10.91
C LYS A 125 -7.65 2.27 11.14
N ASP A 126 -7.67 3.04 10.05
CA ASP A 126 -7.79 4.50 10.06
C ASP A 126 -9.16 4.93 9.53
N ALA A 127 -9.41 4.66 8.24
CA ALA A 127 -10.66 5.00 7.58
C ALA A 127 -11.12 3.84 6.69
N ILE A 128 -12.26 3.25 7.02
CA ILE A 128 -12.87 2.15 6.26
C ILE A 128 -14.30 2.54 5.92
N GLU A 129 -14.65 2.47 4.64
CA GLU A 129 -16.01 2.60 4.14
C GLU A 129 -16.59 1.20 3.82
N GLU A 130 -17.90 1.03 4.02
CA GLU A 130 -18.58 -0.26 3.88
C GLU A 130 -18.52 -0.81 2.44
N GLY A 131 -18.65 0.05 1.43
CA GLY A 131 -18.67 -0.38 0.02
C GLY A 131 -19.87 -1.26 -0.33
N ILE A 132 -19.68 -2.18 -1.28
CA ILE A 132 -20.72 -3.11 -1.71
C ILE A 132 -20.95 -4.22 -0.67
N THR A 133 -22.16 -4.77 -0.63
CA THR A 133 -22.51 -5.91 0.25
C THR A 133 -22.56 -7.19 -0.56
N PHE A 134 -21.86 -8.22 -0.10
CA PHE A 134 -21.81 -9.53 -0.73
C PHE A 134 -22.82 -10.47 -0.07
N PRO A 135 -23.66 -11.18 -0.85
CA PRO A 135 -24.41 -12.31 -0.32
C PRO A 135 -23.47 -13.36 0.28
N MET A 136 -22.35 -13.61 -0.40
CA MET A 136 -21.29 -14.52 0.01
C MET A 136 -19.95 -14.03 -0.56
N TYR A 137 -18.88 -14.09 0.24
CA TYR A 137 -17.51 -13.87 -0.20
C TYR A 137 -16.59 -14.92 0.42
N VAL A 138 -15.81 -15.59 -0.42
CA VAL A 138 -14.88 -16.65 0.00
C VAL A 138 -13.47 -16.08 0.01
N VAL A 139 -12.82 -16.21 1.15
CA VAL A 139 -11.38 -15.96 1.31
C VAL A 139 -10.69 -17.31 1.39
N ASP A 140 -9.79 -17.55 0.46
CA ASP A 140 -9.08 -18.80 0.29
C ASP A 140 -7.58 -18.58 0.50
N ASN A 141 -6.86 -19.62 0.91
CA ASN A 141 -5.44 -19.50 1.20
C ASN A 141 -4.52 -19.47 -0.04
N THR A 142 -5.07 -19.55 -1.27
CA THR A 142 -4.28 -19.38 -2.49
C THR A 142 -3.87 -17.93 -2.70
N LYS A 143 -4.57 -16.98 -2.08
CA LYS A 143 -4.20 -15.57 -2.02
C LYS A 143 -3.86 -15.12 -0.60
N THR A 144 -3.06 -14.08 -0.53
CA THR A 144 -2.72 -13.37 0.69
C THR A 144 -3.89 -12.49 1.13
N VAL A 145 -3.89 -12.11 2.39
CA VAL A 145 -4.86 -11.13 2.91
C VAL A 145 -4.78 -9.82 2.12
N TYR A 146 -3.56 -9.40 1.76
CA TYR A 146 -3.34 -8.23 0.90
C TYR A 146 -4.11 -8.30 -0.42
N GLU A 147 -3.96 -9.40 -1.15
CA GLU A 147 -4.60 -9.61 -2.45
C GLU A 147 -6.13 -9.63 -2.34
N HIS A 148 -6.68 -10.19 -1.27
CA HIS A 148 -8.12 -10.16 -1.03
C HIS A 148 -8.64 -8.74 -0.75
N ILE A 149 -7.94 -7.95 0.06
CA ILE A 149 -8.34 -6.56 0.35
C ILE A 149 -8.22 -5.70 -0.90
N LEU A 150 -7.13 -5.85 -1.67
CA LEU A 150 -6.96 -5.18 -2.95
C LEU A 150 -8.09 -5.55 -3.92
N LYS A 151 -8.49 -6.83 -3.97
CA LYS A 151 -9.60 -7.23 -4.83
C LYS A 151 -10.93 -6.60 -4.42
N LEU A 152 -11.18 -6.52 -3.12
CA LEU A 152 -12.37 -5.85 -2.57
C LEU A 152 -12.36 -4.35 -2.88
N SER A 153 -11.20 -3.69 -2.86
CA SER A 153 -11.09 -2.27 -3.17
C SER A 153 -11.37 -2.02 -4.65
N GLU A 154 -10.82 -2.85 -5.55
CA GLU A 154 -11.13 -2.81 -6.99
C GLU A 154 -12.64 -2.95 -7.26
N MET A 155 -13.29 -3.93 -6.61
CA MET A 155 -14.73 -4.16 -6.78
C MET A 155 -15.59 -2.98 -6.31
N CYS A 156 -15.11 -2.21 -5.32
CA CYS A 156 -15.80 -1.03 -4.81
C CYS A 156 -15.39 0.28 -5.51
N GLY A 157 -14.34 0.27 -6.34
CA GLY A 157 -13.69 1.49 -6.84
C GLY A 157 -13.08 2.33 -5.70
N PHE A 158 -12.51 1.66 -4.70
CA PHE A 158 -11.90 2.27 -3.52
C PHE A 158 -10.37 2.24 -3.62
N ASP A 159 -9.74 3.16 -2.92
CA ASP A 159 -8.32 3.16 -2.64
C ASP A 159 -8.04 2.31 -1.40
N PHE A 160 -6.99 1.50 -1.49
CA PHE A 160 -6.44 0.71 -0.40
C PHE A 160 -4.97 1.08 -0.20
N TYR A 161 -4.62 1.54 0.99
CA TYR A 161 -3.23 1.83 1.37
C TYR A 161 -3.08 1.85 2.89
N LEU A 162 -1.83 1.86 3.37
CA LEU A 162 -1.53 2.12 4.78
C LEU A 162 -0.99 3.55 4.96
N THR A 163 -1.41 4.20 6.04
CA THR A 163 -0.85 5.50 6.44
C THR A 163 0.59 5.35 6.95
N THR A 164 1.27 6.48 7.17
CA THR A 164 2.60 6.53 7.78
C THR A 164 2.66 5.89 9.18
N GLU A 165 1.51 5.74 9.85
CA GLU A 165 1.35 5.08 11.15
C GLU A 165 1.00 3.58 11.02
N ASN A 166 1.08 3.00 9.81
CA ASN A 166 0.68 1.62 9.52
C ASN A 166 -0.81 1.32 9.81
N LYS A 167 -1.69 2.29 9.58
CA LYS A 167 -3.14 2.10 9.70
C LYS A 167 -3.80 1.97 8.34
N LEU A 168 -4.76 1.05 8.23
CA LEU A 168 -5.48 0.73 7.01
C LEU A 168 -6.45 1.84 6.60
N VAL A 169 -6.32 2.28 5.34
CA VAL A 169 -7.31 3.08 4.64
C VAL A 169 -7.94 2.22 3.53
N PHE A 170 -9.26 2.15 3.54
CA PHE A 170 -10.09 1.44 2.56
C PHE A 170 -11.34 2.27 2.26
N ARG A 171 -11.29 3.13 1.25
CA ARG A 171 -12.38 4.08 0.97
C ARG A 171 -12.27 4.68 -0.43
N LYS A 172 -13.32 5.34 -0.89
CA LYS A 172 -13.26 6.11 -2.13
C LYS A 172 -12.26 7.27 -2.03
N TYR A 173 -11.56 7.56 -3.13
CA TYR A 173 -10.74 8.77 -3.23
C TYR A 173 -11.57 10.04 -2.96
N VAL A 174 -11.08 10.89 -2.05
CA VAL A 174 -11.66 12.20 -1.77
C VAL A 174 -10.58 13.27 -1.89
N LYS A 175 -10.78 14.20 -2.82
CA LYS A 175 -9.90 15.36 -2.99
C LYS A 175 -10.02 16.28 -1.78
N LYS A 176 -8.96 16.38 -0.97
CA LYS A 176 -8.95 17.22 0.24
C LYS A 176 -8.12 18.50 0.05
N THR A 177 -6.84 18.34 -0.29
CA THR A 177 -5.91 19.46 -0.41
C THR A 177 -5.40 19.55 -1.84
N THR A 178 -5.45 20.75 -2.43
CA THR A 178 -4.83 21.01 -3.73
C THR A 178 -3.57 21.83 -3.49
N HIS A 179 -2.43 21.30 -3.92
CA HIS A 179 -1.15 22.01 -3.87
C HIS A 179 -0.90 22.68 -5.22
N THR A 180 -0.53 23.97 -5.20
CA THR A 180 -0.13 24.69 -6.41
C THR A 180 1.38 24.65 -6.52
N TYR A 181 1.87 24.14 -7.65
CA TYR A 181 3.29 24.06 -7.94
C TYR A 181 3.64 24.91 -9.17
N SER A 182 4.82 25.52 -9.15
CA SER A 182 5.35 26.28 -10.29
C SER A 182 6.71 25.72 -10.70
N TYR A 183 6.90 25.50 -12.00
CA TYR A 183 8.18 25.06 -12.57
C TYR A 183 9.28 26.11 -12.31
N GLY A 184 10.48 25.63 -11.99
CA GLY A 184 11.62 26.49 -11.63
C GLY A 184 11.53 27.13 -10.25
N LYS A 185 10.44 26.92 -9.51
CA LYS A 185 10.30 27.32 -8.10
C LYS A 185 10.21 26.11 -7.18
N ASN A 186 9.16 25.31 -7.39
CA ASN A 186 8.84 24.15 -6.55
C ASN A 186 9.04 22.83 -7.29
N ILE A 187 9.15 22.85 -8.62
CA ILE A 187 9.37 21.68 -9.48
C ILE A 187 10.70 21.86 -10.21
N ILE A 188 11.58 20.86 -10.10
CA ILE A 188 12.90 20.81 -10.74
C ILE A 188 12.78 20.19 -12.14
N SER A 189 11.98 19.13 -12.27
CA SER A 189 11.77 18.42 -13.53
C SER A 189 10.32 17.91 -13.60
N HIS A 190 9.80 17.77 -14.82
CA HIS A 190 8.47 17.25 -15.07
C HIS A 190 8.49 16.42 -16.35
N LYS A 191 7.83 15.26 -16.32
CA LYS A 191 7.71 14.36 -17.46
C LYS A 191 6.23 14.06 -17.67
N ILE A 192 5.72 14.36 -18.86
CA ILE A 192 4.40 13.93 -19.31
C ILE A 192 4.61 12.75 -20.25
N THR A 193 3.96 11.63 -19.95
CA THR A 193 3.89 10.50 -20.86
C THR A 193 2.45 10.40 -21.34
N GLN A 194 2.23 10.55 -22.65
CA GLN A 194 0.94 10.28 -23.27
C GLN A 194 1.02 8.90 -23.92
N THR A 195 0.18 7.98 -23.45
CA THR A 195 0.05 6.64 -24.02
C THR A 195 -1.24 6.61 -24.83
N ALA A 196 -1.17 6.25 -26.11
CA ALA A 196 -2.36 6.00 -26.91
C ALA A 196 -3.10 4.78 -26.33
N PRO A 197 -4.45 4.77 -26.30
CA PRO A 197 -5.19 3.58 -25.88
C PRO A 197 -4.79 2.40 -26.75
N GLN A 198 -4.57 1.24 -26.13
CA GLN A 198 -4.19 0.02 -26.87
C GLN A 198 -5.36 -0.57 -27.68
N HIS A 199 -6.59 -0.19 -27.33
CA HIS A 199 -7.82 -0.70 -27.93
C HIS A 199 -8.79 0.44 -28.22
N ASP A 200 -9.47 0.37 -29.36
CA ASP A 200 -10.46 1.37 -29.79
C ASP A 200 -11.83 1.17 -29.11
N SER A 201 -12.14 -0.06 -28.67
CA SER A 201 -13.38 -0.39 -27.97
C SER A 201 -13.21 -1.62 -27.07
N VAL A 202 -14.05 -1.71 -26.03
CA VAL A 202 -14.14 -2.89 -25.14
C VAL A 202 -15.60 -3.27 -25.02
N ASP A 203 -15.95 -4.48 -25.48
CA ASP A 203 -17.27 -5.07 -25.27
C ASP A 203 -17.24 -6.01 -24.07
N VAL A 204 -18.01 -5.70 -23.04
CA VAL A 204 -18.12 -6.52 -21.83
C VAL A 204 -19.39 -7.36 -21.91
N TYR A 205 -19.22 -8.67 -22.03
CA TYR A 205 -20.31 -9.63 -21.99
C TYR A 205 -20.38 -10.22 -20.58
N GLY A 206 -21.49 -10.00 -19.89
CA GLY A 206 -21.77 -10.73 -18.65
C GLY A 206 -22.19 -12.16 -18.97
N GLU A 207 -21.49 -13.15 -18.40
CA GLU A 207 -21.97 -14.53 -18.49
C GLU A 207 -23.22 -14.70 -17.61
N SER A 208 -24.33 -15.03 -18.26
CA SER A 208 -25.55 -15.55 -17.65
C SER A 208 -25.92 -16.82 -18.39
N SER A 209 -26.61 -17.76 -17.74
CA SER A 209 -27.08 -18.98 -18.39
C SER A 209 -28.05 -18.64 -19.55
N SER A 210 -27.52 -18.71 -20.76
CA SER A 210 -28.09 -18.83 -22.13
C SER A 210 -29.48 -18.27 -22.52
N SER A 211 -30.36 -17.72 -21.66
CA SER A 211 -31.68 -17.23 -22.09
C SER A 211 -32.37 -16.22 -21.16
N PHE A 212 -32.73 -15.06 -21.73
CA PHE A 212 -33.50 -13.96 -21.10
C PHE A 212 -35.00 -14.21 -20.90
N LYS A 213 -35.50 -15.41 -21.19
CA LYS A 213 -36.94 -15.69 -21.28
C LYS A 213 -37.50 -16.65 -20.23
N GLY A 214 -36.69 -17.13 -19.28
CA GLY A 214 -37.13 -18.05 -18.24
C GLY A 214 -37.86 -17.39 -17.06
N SER A 215 -38.72 -18.13 -16.37
CA SER A 215 -39.26 -17.75 -15.05
C SER A 215 -38.19 -17.74 -13.94
N GLU A 216 -37.01 -18.33 -14.20
CA GLU A 216 -35.85 -18.35 -13.30
C GLU A 216 -35.01 -17.06 -13.32
N THR A 217 -35.53 -15.99 -13.92
CA THR A 217 -34.81 -14.72 -14.12
C THR A 217 -35.07 -13.66 -13.03
N SER A 218 -35.53 -14.11 -11.86
CA SER A 218 -36.00 -13.23 -10.77
C SER A 218 -34.87 -12.53 -10.01
N HIS A 219 -33.67 -13.11 -10.01
CA HIS A 219 -32.48 -12.65 -9.28
C HIS A 219 -31.51 -11.86 -10.16
N TRP A 220 -31.98 -11.38 -11.31
CA TRP A 220 -31.15 -10.73 -12.32
C TRP A 220 -30.94 -9.24 -12.05
N LEU A 221 -29.70 -8.78 -12.19
CA LEU A 221 -29.31 -7.36 -12.09
C LEU A 221 -29.86 -6.51 -13.26
N THR A 222 -30.06 -7.11 -14.44
CA THR A 222 -30.69 -6.45 -15.61
C THR A 222 -31.35 -7.46 -16.54
N LYS A 223 -32.47 -7.08 -17.14
CA LYS A 223 -33.18 -7.88 -18.16
C LYS A 223 -33.00 -7.32 -19.58
N LYS A 224 -32.08 -6.38 -19.74
CA LYS A 224 -31.76 -5.73 -21.02
C LYS A 224 -30.28 -5.90 -21.30
N ASN A 225 -29.94 -5.96 -22.58
CA ASN A 225 -28.55 -5.96 -23.03
C ASN A 225 -27.89 -4.64 -22.59
N VAL A 226 -26.80 -4.72 -21.82
CA VAL A 226 -26.06 -3.56 -21.35
C VAL A 226 -24.80 -3.46 -22.18
N ALA A 227 -24.86 -2.67 -23.25
CA ALA A 227 -23.65 -2.27 -23.96
C ALA A 227 -22.95 -1.21 -23.11
N GLY A 228 -21.70 -1.47 -22.72
CA GLY A 228 -20.82 -0.43 -22.21
C GLY A 228 -20.59 0.61 -23.30
N LYS A 229 -20.75 1.89 -22.97
CA LYS A 229 -20.30 3.00 -23.83
C LYS A 229 -18.97 3.52 -23.33
#